data_AF-A0A931STX7-F1
#
_entry.id   AF-A0A931STX7-F1
#
_cell.length_a   1.000
_cell.length_b   1.000
_cell.length_c   1.000
_cell.angle_alpha   90.00
_cell.angle_beta   90.00
_cell.angle_gamma   90.00
#
_symmetry.space_group_name_H-M   'P 1'
#
loop_
_entity.id
_entity.type
_entity.pdbx_description
1 polymer ?
#
loop_
_entity_poly.entity_id
_entity_poly.type
_entity_poly.pdbx_seq_one_letter_code
_entity_poly.pdbx_strand_id
1 'polypeptide(L)'
;MQRWMPLFGLTLLFLLAVACGGAAAEPTPTATQPPPVPTPTATTAPAPLTPTPTTAAVATPATVAAITGDLVIALKELNASGQKGIAVLTAKGSQTEVLLLATTDISELNHIHTGSCAVVGGVAHPLTNMAAGKSLTTVNATLDSLQTGGFAIRLHKKGDAATYTSCGDIPTKANALTVQLKELNTSGQSGVATLVAVGDKTDVALYATAGVSELNHIHTGTCAVVGGVAHPIPNMVNGISVATVNAKLDSLETGAFAIRLHKKGDAATYTSCGDIPAKSTVSSGTTPTTFQVTINNLTFFNVTVPVGTTVAWTNKDSVSHTVTSGTDGKFEGKGWNSSDLSQGQTFSHLFTQTGTFPYTCQIHPTLNATVTVTDSGTSSASASSSSSSETYY
;
A
#
# COMPACT_ATOMS: atom_id res chain seq x y z
N MET A 1 -61.75 12.95 13.56
CA MET A 1 -62.96 12.34 12.99
C MET A 1 -62.49 11.25 12.03
N GLN A 2 -62.13 10.04 12.47
CA GLN A 2 -62.98 8.90 12.84
C GLN A 2 -64.10 8.56 11.84
N ARG A 3 -63.91 7.45 11.11
CA ARG A 3 -64.89 6.43 10.61
C ARG A 3 -64.31 5.76 9.35
N TRP A 4 -64.50 4.49 9.00
CA TRP A 4 -64.95 3.21 9.58
C TRP A 4 -64.72 2.15 8.46
N MET A 5 -64.53 0.86 8.80
CA MET A 5 -64.24 -0.29 7.89
C MET A 5 -65.46 -0.74 7.02
N PRO A 6 -65.38 -1.78 6.16
CA PRO A 6 -65.28 -3.24 6.52
C PRO A 6 -64.24 -4.03 5.65
N LEU A 7 -63.60 -5.15 6.01
CA LEU A 7 -63.96 -6.47 6.57
C LEU A 7 -64.66 -7.46 5.58
N PHE A 8 -63.85 -8.32 4.97
CA PHE A 8 -64.13 -9.68 4.44
C PHE A 8 -62.81 -10.47 4.68
N GLY A 9 -62.70 -11.70 5.20
CA GLY A 9 -63.66 -12.75 5.49
C GLY A 9 -63.29 -14.04 4.74
N LEU A 10 -62.94 -15.11 5.48
CA LEU A 10 -62.91 -16.55 5.09
C LEU A 10 -61.67 -17.05 4.28
N THR A 11 -61.06 -18.24 4.47
CA THR A 11 -61.36 -19.44 5.28
C THR A 11 -60.08 -20.28 5.44
N LEU A 12 -59.86 -20.87 6.61
CA LEU A 12 -58.84 -21.87 6.92
C LEU A 12 -59.46 -23.27 6.81
N LEU A 13 -58.89 -24.18 6.03
CA LEU A 13 -59.37 -25.57 5.91
C LEU A 13 -58.39 -26.53 6.60
N PHE A 14 -58.82 -27.06 7.75
CA PHE A 14 -58.25 -28.23 8.42
C PHE A 14 -58.78 -29.51 7.74
N LEU A 15 -57.91 -30.47 7.44
CA LEU A 15 -58.30 -31.86 7.20
C LEU A 15 -57.64 -32.76 8.25
N LEU A 16 -58.48 -33.50 8.96
CA LEU A 16 -58.19 -34.53 9.95
C LEU A 16 -58.96 -35.78 9.53
N ALA A 17 -58.29 -36.95 9.46
CA ALA A 17 -58.83 -38.32 9.55
C ALA A 17 -57.85 -39.30 8.88
N VAL A 18 -57.68 -40.58 9.24
CA VAL A 18 -58.16 -41.47 10.31
C VAL A 18 -57.23 -42.71 10.23
N ALA A 19 -56.93 -43.33 11.37
CA ALA A 19 -56.21 -44.59 11.47
C ALA A 19 -57.15 -45.81 11.58
N CYS A 20 -56.74 -46.95 11.01
CA CYS A 20 -57.21 -48.32 11.27
C CYS A 20 -56.10 -49.24 10.71
N GLY A 21 -55.61 -50.35 11.27
CA GLY A 21 -55.99 -51.22 12.38
C GLY A 21 -55.85 -52.68 11.92
N GLY A 22 -54.98 -53.49 12.56
CA GLY A 22 -54.86 -54.96 12.41
C GLY A 22 -53.44 -55.44 12.06
N ALA A 23 -52.87 -56.52 12.61
CA ALA A 23 -53.28 -57.49 13.61
C ALA A 23 -52.02 -58.18 14.21
N ALA A 24 -52.21 -58.81 15.37
CA ALA A 24 -51.21 -59.32 16.30
C ALA A 24 -50.59 -60.69 15.94
N ALA A 25 -49.42 -60.97 16.52
CA ALA A 25 -48.92 -62.32 16.80
C ALA A 25 -48.35 -62.36 18.24
N GLU A 26 -48.72 -63.41 18.98
CA GLU A 26 -48.52 -63.62 20.42
C GLU A 26 -47.09 -64.08 20.83
N PRO A 27 -46.74 -64.01 22.14
CA PRO A 27 -45.42 -64.35 22.67
C PRO A 27 -45.34 -65.78 23.28
N THR A 28 -44.13 -66.33 23.41
CA THR A 28 -43.83 -67.51 24.23
C THR A 28 -42.45 -67.32 24.94
N PRO A 29 -42.13 -68.04 26.03
CA PRO A 29 -41.80 -67.41 27.30
C PRO A 29 -40.32 -67.56 27.73
N THR A 30 -40.00 -66.76 28.75
CA THR A 30 -38.72 -66.55 29.45
C THR A 30 -38.06 -67.82 30.02
N ALA A 31 -36.72 -67.86 29.95
CA ALA A 31 -35.89 -68.61 30.89
C ALA A 31 -34.69 -67.75 31.34
N THR A 32 -34.62 -67.50 32.65
CA THR A 32 -33.58 -66.77 33.38
C THR A 32 -32.43 -67.72 33.76
N GLN A 33 -31.17 -67.33 33.55
CA GLN A 33 -29.98 -68.06 34.02
C GLN A 33 -29.01 -67.08 34.75
N PRO A 34 -28.37 -67.50 35.87
CA PRO A 34 -27.70 -66.59 36.83
C PRO A 34 -26.25 -66.21 36.43
N PRO A 35 -25.66 -65.15 37.03
CA PRO A 35 -24.23 -64.82 36.90
C PRO A 35 -23.41 -65.68 37.90
N PRO A 36 -22.22 -66.22 37.57
CA PRO A 36 -20.93 -65.47 37.64
C PRO A 36 -19.86 -66.02 36.64
N VAL A 37 -18.65 -65.46 36.43
CA VAL A 37 -17.41 -65.47 37.25
C VAL A 37 -16.36 -64.59 36.52
N PRO A 38 -15.50 -63.80 37.20
CA PRO A 38 -14.45 -63.02 36.55
C PRO A 38 -13.27 -63.89 36.10
N THR A 39 -12.76 -63.66 34.89
CA THR A 39 -11.56 -64.32 34.32
C THR A 39 -10.35 -63.37 34.39
N PRO A 40 -9.14 -63.86 34.73
CA PRO A 40 -8.01 -63.04 35.18
C PRO A 40 -7.34 -62.17 34.11
N THR A 41 -6.80 -61.06 34.61
CA THR A 41 -5.98 -60.04 33.96
C THR A 41 -4.78 -60.66 33.23
N ALA A 42 -4.69 -60.42 31.91
CA ALA A 42 -3.48 -60.68 31.14
C ALA A 42 -2.54 -59.47 31.25
N THR A 43 -1.40 -59.68 31.91
CA THR A 43 -0.26 -58.77 31.95
C THR A 43 0.34 -58.64 30.54
N THR A 44 0.17 -57.48 29.89
CA THR A 44 0.90 -57.14 28.68
C THR A 44 2.27 -56.56 29.01
N ALA A 45 3.28 -57.10 28.33
CA ALA A 45 4.70 -56.74 28.37
C ALA A 45 4.97 -55.23 28.15
N PRO A 46 6.10 -54.69 28.65
CA PRO A 46 6.47 -53.29 28.44
C PRO A 46 6.68 -53.01 26.95
N ALA A 47 6.07 -51.93 26.47
CA ALA A 47 6.25 -51.41 25.12
C ALA A 47 7.73 -51.05 24.87
N PRO A 48 8.24 -51.24 23.64
CA PRO A 48 9.60 -50.83 23.29
C PRO A 48 9.75 -49.31 23.43
N LEU A 49 10.87 -48.90 24.02
CA LEU A 49 11.25 -47.50 24.20
C LEU A 49 11.24 -46.78 22.85
N THR A 50 10.34 -45.82 22.70
CA THR A 50 10.35 -44.87 21.58
C THR A 50 11.67 -44.10 21.58
N PRO A 51 12.34 -43.93 20.43
CA PRO A 51 13.54 -43.11 20.36
C PRO A 51 13.20 -41.68 20.77
N THR A 52 13.99 -41.15 21.71
CA THR A 52 13.97 -39.76 22.15
C THR A 52 13.97 -38.85 20.91
N PRO A 53 13.05 -37.88 20.77
CA PRO A 53 13.13 -36.94 19.68
C PRO A 53 14.45 -36.17 19.84
N THR A 54 15.38 -36.40 18.92
CA THR A 54 16.50 -35.51 18.68
C THR A 54 15.89 -34.11 18.59
N THR A 55 16.30 -33.23 19.49
CA THR A 55 15.98 -31.80 19.45
C THR A 55 16.30 -31.29 18.06
N ALA A 56 15.28 -31.24 17.19
CA ALA A 56 15.31 -30.41 16.02
C ALA A 56 15.61 -29.02 16.55
N ALA A 57 16.75 -28.47 16.11
CA ALA A 57 17.10 -27.10 16.40
C ALA A 57 15.84 -26.27 16.15
N VAL A 58 15.34 -25.64 17.22
CA VAL A 58 14.25 -24.67 17.14
C VAL A 58 14.75 -23.68 16.10
N ALA A 59 14.12 -23.71 14.92
CA ALA A 59 14.35 -22.68 13.93
C ALA A 59 14.09 -21.37 14.64
N THR A 60 15.14 -20.55 14.76
CA THR A 60 15.05 -19.18 15.22
C THR A 60 13.81 -18.59 14.54
N PRO A 61 12.86 -17.99 15.28
CA PRO A 61 11.69 -17.39 14.65
C PRO A 61 12.21 -16.48 13.56
N ALA A 62 11.70 -16.69 12.34
CA ALA A 62 12.01 -15.88 11.18
C ALA A 62 12.01 -14.42 11.66
N THR A 63 13.17 -13.77 11.53
CA THR A 63 13.29 -12.33 11.75
C THR A 63 12.10 -11.72 11.03
N VAL A 64 11.18 -11.08 11.76
CA VAL A 64 9.99 -10.50 11.16
C VAL A 64 10.50 -9.60 10.06
N ALA A 65 10.26 -10.00 8.80
CA ALA A 65 10.67 -9.22 7.65
C ALA A 65 10.20 -7.79 7.92
N ALA A 66 11.11 -6.82 7.81
CA ALA A 66 10.75 -5.42 7.92
C ALA A 66 9.47 -5.22 7.10
N ILE A 67 8.47 -4.55 7.67
CA ILE A 67 7.25 -4.23 6.96
C ILE A 67 7.64 -3.26 5.84
N THR A 68 8.00 -3.79 4.67
CA THR A 68 8.41 -3.04 3.48
C THR A 68 7.19 -2.71 2.62
N GLY A 69 6.08 -2.32 3.25
CA GLY A 69 4.97 -1.76 2.49
C GLY A 69 5.44 -0.45 1.88
N ASP A 70 5.47 -0.35 0.55
CA ASP A 70 5.87 0.87 -0.15
C ASP A 70 4.79 1.95 -0.02
N LEU A 71 3.52 1.50 0.04
CA LEU A 71 2.36 2.35 0.19
C LEU A 71 1.29 1.66 1.05
N VAL A 72 0.82 2.32 2.10
CA VAL A 72 -0.30 1.85 2.93
C VAL A 72 -1.50 2.78 2.76
N ILE A 73 -2.64 2.23 2.36
CA ILE A 73 -3.83 3.01 2.06
C ILE A 73 -4.88 2.71 3.11
N ALA A 74 -5.49 3.75 3.69
CA ALA A 74 -6.63 3.58 4.58
C ALA A 74 -7.87 3.13 3.79
N LEU A 75 -8.49 2.03 4.22
CA LEU A 75 -9.81 1.61 3.74
C LEU A 75 -10.85 2.17 4.70
N LYS A 76 -11.51 3.25 4.29
CA LYS A 76 -12.58 3.90 5.04
C LYS A 76 -13.85 3.10 4.93
N GLU A 77 -14.53 2.96 6.06
CA GLU A 77 -15.86 2.35 6.13
C GLU A 77 -16.85 3.09 5.25
N LEU A 78 -17.68 2.33 4.54
CA LEU A 78 -18.84 2.80 3.80
C LEU A 78 -20.10 2.11 4.31
N ASN A 79 -21.25 2.75 4.11
CA ASN A 79 -22.57 2.17 4.33
C ASN A 79 -22.79 1.58 5.74
N ALA A 80 -22.17 2.19 6.76
CA ALA A 80 -22.22 1.72 8.15
C ALA A 80 -21.87 0.22 8.30
N SER A 81 -20.95 -0.27 7.47
CA SER A 81 -20.60 -1.69 7.41
C SER A 81 -19.86 -2.18 8.67
N GLY A 82 -19.31 -1.27 9.47
CA GLY A 82 -18.41 -1.58 10.58
C GLY A 82 -17.04 -2.09 10.13
N GLN A 83 -16.76 -2.15 8.82
CA GLN A 83 -15.47 -2.61 8.30
C GLN A 83 -14.56 -1.43 7.96
N LYS A 84 -13.42 -1.37 8.64
CA LYS A 84 -12.29 -0.50 8.29
C LYS A 84 -11.08 -1.38 8.03
N GLY A 85 -10.06 -0.83 7.40
CA GLY A 85 -8.86 -1.61 7.13
C GLY A 85 -7.75 -0.79 6.51
N ILE A 86 -6.76 -1.50 6.00
CA ILE A 86 -5.73 -0.95 5.14
C ILE A 86 -5.52 -1.85 3.91
N ALA A 87 -5.02 -1.26 2.84
CA ALA A 87 -4.39 -1.98 1.75
C ALA A 87 -2.89 -1.64 1.74
N VAL A 88 -2.04 -2.66 1.83
CA VAL A 88 -0.59 -2.53 1.74
C VAL A 88 -0.17 -2.94 0.34
N LEU A 89 0.39 -2.00 -0.41
CA LEU A 89 0.90 -2.20 -1.76
C LEU A 89 2.42 -2.29 -1.71
N THR A 90 2.96 -3.37 -2.26
CA THR A 90 4.40 -3.63 -2.33
C THR A 90 4.80 -3.84 -3.79
N ALA A 91 5.74 -3.05 -4.28
CA ALA A 91 6.26 -3.20 -5.63
C ALA A 91 7.02 -4.53 -5.77
N LYS A 92 6.74 -5.26 -6.85
CA LYS A 92 7.39 -6.53 -7.22
C LYS A 92 7.87 -6.45 -8.68
N GLY A 93 8.69 -5.43 -8.98
CA GLY A 93 9.14 -5.16 -10.34
C GLY A 93 7.99 -4.68 -11.23
N SER A 94 7.60 -5.47 -12.23
CA SER A 94 6.49 -5.16 -13.13
C SER A 94 5.10 -5.41 -12.53
N GLN A 95 5.04 -5.98 -11.32
CA GLN A 95 3.82 -6.34 -10.61
C GLN A 95 3.72 -5.58 -9.28
N THR A 96 2.53 -5.62 -8.68
CA THR A 96 2.29 -5.10 -7.32
C THR A 96 1.61 -6.16 -6.51
N GLU A 97 2.15 -6.45 -5.33
CA GLU A 97 1.48 -7.27 -4.33
C GLU A 97 0.57 -6.39 -3.49
N VAL A 98 -0.69 -6.79 -3.37
CA VAL A 98 -1.76 -6.09 -2.65
C VAL A 98 -2.19 -6.98 -1.49
N LEU A 99 -1.86 -6.54 -0.27
CA LEU A 99 -2.31 -7.15 0.97
C LEU A 99 -3.44 -6.30 1.57
N LEU A 100 -4.65 -6.84 1.64
CA LEU A 100 -5.76 -6.23 2.35
C LEU A 100 -5.80 -6.76 3.78
N LEU A 101 -5.94 -5.85 4.75
CA LEU A 101 -6.15 -6.17 6.17
C LEU A 101 -7.38 -5.40 6.64
N ALA A 102 -8.36 -6.09 7.20
CA ALA A 102 -9.57 -5.46 7.70
C ALA A 102 -9.86 -5.83 9.16
N THR A 103 -10.56 -4.94 9.87
CA THR A 103 -10.98 -5.17 11.26
C THR A 103 -12.04 -6.26 11.38
N THR A 104 -12.81 -6.50 10.31
CA THR A 104 -13.85 -7.52 10.21
C THR A 104 -13.82 -8.18 8.84
N ASP A 105 -14.26 -9.43 8.77
CA ASP A 105 -14.25 -10.24 7.54
C ASP A 105 -15.67 -10.43 7.00
N ILE A 106 -16.22 -9.35 6.43
CA ILE A 106 -17.59 -9.31 5.90
C ILE A 106 -17.63 -9.08 4.39
N SER A 107 -16.50 -9.28 3.71
CA SER A 107 -16.32 -8.89 2.31
C SER A 107 -15.88 -10.02 1.39
N GLU A 108 -16.47 -10.04 0.21
CA GLU A 108 -16.09 -10.91 -0.91
C GLU A 108 -16.08 -10.06 -2.19
N LEU A 109 -15.42 -10.53 -3.24
CA LEU A 109 -15.28 -9.85 -4.53
C LEU A 109 -14.56 -8.49 -4.38
N ASN A 110 -13.33 -8.52 -3.90
CA ASN A 110 -12.53 -7.32 -3.72
C ASN A 110 -11.92 -6.89 -5.08
N HIS A 111 -11.83 -5.59 -5.34
CA HIS A 111 -11.33 -5.09 -6.62
C HIS A 111 -10.53 -3.81 -6.48
N ILE A 112 -9.64 -3.59 -7.45
CA ILE A 112 -9.17 -2.25 -7.83
C ILE A 112 -10.08 -1.77 -8.96
N HIS A 113 -10.70 -0.62 -8.79
CA HIS A 113 -11.49 0.06 -9.80
C HIS A 113 -10.73 1.26 -10.36
N THR A 114 -10.98 1.58 -11.62
CA THR A 114 -10.65 2.91 -12.16
C THR A 114 -11.44 4.00 -11.44
N GLY A 115 -10.93 5.23 -11.42
CA GLY A 115 -11.57 6.37 -10.76
C GLY A 115 -11.23 6.46 -9.28
N SER A 116 -12.19 6.91 -8.47
CA SER A 116 -12.02 7.19 -7.05
C SER A 116 -13.11 6.58 -6.18
N CYS A 117 -12.95 6.67 -4.86
CA CYS A 117 -13.98 6.32 -3.89
C CYS A 117 -15.23 7.20 -4.02
N ALA A 118 -15.13 8.40 -4.59
CA ALA A 118 -16.28 9.26 -4.89
C ALA A 118 -16.94 8.89 -6.22
N VAL A 119 -16.14 8.57 -7.25
CA VAL A 119 -16.62 8.29 -8.61
C VAL A 119 -15.95 7.01 -9.12
N VAL A 120 -16.66 5.90 -9.00
CA VAL A 120 -16.13 4.57 -9.32
C VAL A 120 -16.30 4.29 -10.80
N GLY A 121 -15.23 3.87 -11.45
CA GLY A 121 -15.24 3.31 -12.79
C GLY A 121 -15.33 1.78 -12.80
N GLY A 122 -15.01 1.21 -13.96
CA GLY A 122 -14.99 -0.24 -14.13
C GLY A 122 -13.92 -0.93 -13.27
N VAL A 123 -14.09 -2.24 -13.07
CA VAL A 123 -13.09 -3.10 -12.43
C VAL A 123 -11.83 -3.12 -13.30
N ALA A 124 -10.70 -2.72 -12.72
CA ALA A 124 -9.38 -2.78 -13.36
C ALA A 124 -8.66 -4.08 -13.01
N HIS A 125 -8.65 -4.45 -11.74
CA HIS A 125 -7.98 -5.66 -11.26
C HIS A 125 -8.83 -6.40 -10.21
N PRO A 126 -9.15 -7.69 -10.41
CA PRO A 126 -9.75 -8.50 -9.36
C PRO A 126 -8.73 -8.79 -8.26
N LEU A 127 -9.21 -8.80 -7.03
CA LEU A 127 -8.45 -9.17 -5.84
C LEU A 127 -9.08 -10.41 -5.20
N THR A 128 -8.27 -11.18 -4.50
CA THR A 128 -8.67 -12.37 -3.75
C THR A 128 -9.69 -11.97 -2.68
N ASN A 129 -10.68 -12.83 -2.41
CA ASN A 129 -11.63 -12.63 -1.32
C ASN A 129 -10.92 -12.55 0.03
N MET A 130 -11.55 -11.87 1.00
CA MET A 130 -11.06 -11.85 2.36
C MET A 130 -11.21 -13.25 2.99
N ALA A 131 -10.22 -13.65 3.77
CA ALA A 131 -10.24 -14.84 4.60
C ALA A 131 -9.46 -14.57 5.90
N ALA A 132 -10.11 -14.80 7.04
CA ALA A 132 -9.58 -14.49 8.36
C ALA A 132 -9.09 -13.02 8.49
N GLY A 133 -9.83 -12.10 7.88
CA GLY A 133 -9.54 -10.66 7.92
C GLY A 133 -8.36 -10.23 7.05
N LYS A 134 -7.85 -11.10 6.18
CA LYS A 134 -6.75 -10.81 5.25
C LYS A 134 -7.09 -11.23 3.82
N SER A 135 -6.51 -10.56 2.84
CA SER A 135 -6.46 -11.01 1.45
C SER A 135 -5.10 -10.65 0.85
N LEU A 136 -4.54 -11.54 0.02
CA LEU A 136 -3.28 -11.31 -0.67
C LEU A 136 -3.48 -11.59 -2.17
N THR A 137 -3.08 -10.65 -3.01
CA THR A 137 -3.16 -10.76 -4.47
C THR A 137 -1.96 -10.11 -5.11
N THR A 138 -1.39 -10.75 -6.12
CA THR A 138 -0.42 -10.10 -7.00
C THR A 138 -1.13 -9.63 -8.26
N VAL A 139 -1.07 -8.32 -8.54
CA VAL A 139 -1.66 -7.72 -9.74
C VAL A 139 -0.58 -7.44 -10.78
N ASN A 140 -0.92 -7.65 -12.05
CA ASN A 140 -0.07 -7.37 -13.21
C ASN A 140 -0.09 -5.87 -13.58
N ALA A 141 0.30 -5.04 -12.62
CA ALA A 141 0.45 -3.59 -12.78
C ALA A 141 1.60 -3.12 -11.88
N THR A 142 2.38 -2.14 -12.33
CA THR A 142 3.41 -1.53 -11.48
C THR A 142 2.77 -0.61 -10.45
N LEU A 143 3.41 -0.45 -9.30
CA LEU A 143 2.94 0.49 -8.27
C LEU A 143 2.83 1.90 -8.85
N ASP A 144 3.81 2.29 -9.67
CA ASP A 144 3.83 3.57 -10.38
C ASP A 144 2.61 3.76 -11.30
N SER A 145 2.20 2.72 -12.05
CA SER A 145 0.99 2.79 -12.87
C SER A 145 -0.28 2.93 -12.01
N LEU A 146 -0.33 2.26 -10.85
CA LEU A 146 -1.45 2.35 -9.93
C LEU A 146 -1.53 3.72 -9.25
N GLN A 147 -0.39 4.36 -8.99
CA GLN A 147 -0.33 5.70 -8.41
C GLN A 147 -0.56 6.82 -9.43
N THR A 148 -0.51 6.54 -10.74
CA THR A 148 -0.75 7.56 -11.79
C THR A 148 -2.08 7.40 -12.50
N GLY A 149 -2.65 6.19 -12.52
CA GLY A 149 -3.85 5.90 -13.31
C GLY A 149 -5.18 6.30 -12.65
N GLY A 150 -5.18 6.78 -11.40
CA GLY A 150 -6.39 7.14 -10.68
C GLY A 150 -7.27 5.92 -10.40
N PHE A 151 -6.96 5.23 -9.31
CA PHE A 151 -7.64 3.99 -8.94
C PHE A 151 -8.14 4.04 -7.51
N ALA A 152 -9.16 3.24 -7.21
CA ALA A 152 -9.67 3.03 -5.86
C ALA A 152 -9.81 1.54 -5.56
N ILE A 153 -9.42 1.15 -4.35
CA ILE A 153 -9.58 -0.22 -3.84
C ILE A 153 -10.92 -0.31 -3.12
N ARG A 154 -11.75 -1.28 -3.51
CA ARG A 154 -13.08 -1.50 -2.92
C ARG A 154 -13.24 -2.93 -2.43
N LEU A 155 -13.85 -3.02 -1.26
CA LEU A 155 -14.33 -4.27 -0.69
C LEU A 155 -15.85 -4.27 -0.81
N HIS A 156 -16.39 -5.37 -1.31
CA HIS A 156 -17.84 -5.53 -1.50
C HIS A 156 -18.39 -6.42 -0.41
N LYS A 157 -19.67 -6.24 -0.06
CA LYS A 157 -20.32 -7.02 0.99
C LYS A 157 -20.44 -8.47 0.53
N LYS A 158 -20.13 -9.40 1.43
CA LYS A 158 -20.33 -10.84 1.20
C LYS A 158 -21.77 -11.14 0.79
N GLY A 159 -21.94 -11.81 -0.34
CA GLY A 159 -23.25 -12.13 -0.93
C GLY A 159 -24.00 -10.95 -1.57
N ASP A 160 -23.43 -9.74 -1.60
CA ASP A 160 -24.04 -8.56 -2.22
C ASP A 160 -22.96 -7.66 -2.84
N ALA A 161 -22.66 -7.93 -4.12
CA ALA A 161 -21.65 -7.19 -4.88
C ALA A 161 -22.03 -5.73 -5.17
N ALA A 162 -23.30 -5.32 -4.98
CA ALA A 162 -23.71 -3.94 -5.21
C ALA A 162 -23.41 -3.05 -4.00
N THR A 163 -23.29 -3.63 -2.81
CA THR A 163 -23.00 -2.90 -1.57
C THR A 163 -21.51 -2.93 -1.26
N TYR A 164 -20.93 -1.75 -1.07
CA TYR A 164 -19.53 -1.60 -0.66
C TYR A 164 -19.41 -1.52 0.86
N THR A 165 -18.42 -2.20 1.42
CA THR A 165 -18.15 -2.17 2.86
C THR A 165 -17.07 -1.16 3.20
N SER A 166 -16.05 -1.02 2.36
CA SER A 166 -14.99 -0.03 2.55
C SER A 166 -14.33 0.38 1.23
N CYS A 167 -13.67 1.54 1.24
CA CYS A 167 -12.94 2.05 0.07
C CYS A 167 -11.70 2.86 0.49
N GLY A 168 -10.65 2.78 -0.33
CA GLY A 168 -9.48 3.66 -0.24
C GLY A 168 -8.98 4.04 -1.63
N ASP A 169 -8.77 5.34 -1.85
CA ASP A 169 -8.15 5.86 -3.08
C ASP A 169 -6.66 5.50 -3.09
N ILE A 170 -6.14 5.06 -4.24
CA ILE A 170 -4.70 4.90 -4.45
C ILE A 170 -4.14 6.30 -4.77
N PRO A 171 -3.38 6.92 -3.86
CA PRO A 171 -2.91 8.28 -4.07
C PRO A 171 -1.80 8.34 -5.11
N THR A 172 -1.68 9.52 -5.73
CA THR A 172 -0.47 9.85 -6.49
C THR A 172 0.73 9.98 -5.56
N LYS A 173 1.94 9.75 -6.10
CA LYS A 173 3.18 9.94 -5.33
C LYS A 173 3.29 11.35 -4.73
N ALA A 174 2.76 12.37 -5.43
CA ALA A 174 2.78 13.75 -4.94
C ALA A 174 1.81 14.02 -3.77
N ASN A 175 0.77 13.19 -3.62
CA ASN A 175 -0.27 13.35 -2.61
C ASN A 175 -0.13 12.37 -1.44
N ALA A 176 0.94 11.56 -1.41
CA ALA A 176 1.20 10.59 -0.37
C ALA A 176 2.63 10.70 0.13
N LEU A 177 2.79 10.55 1.44
CA LEU A 177 4.07 10.48 2.11
C LEU A 177 4.13 9.21 2.95
N THR A 178 5.11 8.35 2.68
CA THR A 178 5.37 7.16 3.48
C THR A 178 6.50 7.42 4.47
N VAL A 179 6.25 7.15 5.74
CA VAL A 179 7.18 7.30 6.87
C VAL A 179 7.45 5.92 7.46
N GLN A 180 8.73 5.55 7.52
CA GLN A 180 9.14 4.31 8.17
C GLN A 180 9.23 4.51 9.68
N LEU A 181 8.60 3.61 10.44
CA LEU A 181 8.57 3.61 11.89
C LEU A 181 9.63 2.64 12.41
N LYS A 182 10.68 3.20 13.01
CA LYS A 182 11.78 2.43 13.59
C LYS A 182 11.44 2.01 15.01
N GLU A 183 11.83 0.81 15.37
CA GLU A 183 11.76 0.30 16.73
C GLU A 183 12.51 1.22 17.71
N LEU A 184 11.89 1.41 18.87
CA LEU A 184 12.49 2.05 20.03
C LEU A 184 12.38 1.12 21.24
N ASN A 185 13.30 1.29 22.20
CA ASN A 185 13.24 0.65 23.52
C ASN A 185 13.12 -0.89 23.49
N THR A 186 13.70 -1.54 22.48
CA THR A 186 13.65 -3.01 22.30
C THR A 186 12.21 -3.53 22.31
N SER A 187 11.29 -2.76 21.76
CA SER A 187 9.85 -3.08 21.80
C SER A 187 9.47 -4.25 20.88
N GLY A 188 10.34 -4.63 19.94
CA GLY A 188 10.05 -5.54 18.83
C GLY A 188 9.06 -4.97 17.81
N GLN A 189 8.66 -3.70 17.95
CA GLN A 189 7.68 -3.07 17.08
C GLN A 189 8.35 -2.16 16.06
N SER A 190 8.13 -2.44 14.78
CA SER A 190 8.48 -1.56 13.66
C SER A 190 7.29 -1.51 12.71
N GLY A 191 7.25 -0.53 11.81
CA GLY A 191 6.15 -0.40 10.89
C GLY A 191 6.33 0.69 9.86
N VAL A 192 5.22 1.03 9.23
CA VAL A 192 5.12 2.06 8.22
C VAL A 192 3.84 2.86 8.46
N ALA A 193 3.94 4.17 8.22
CA ALA A 193 2.82 5.08 8.22
C ALA A 193 2.75 5.72 6.83
N THR A 194 1.56 5.79 6.23
CA THR A 194 1.35 6.60 5.04
C THR A 194 0.37 7.72 5.36
N LEU A 195 0.76 8.94 5.01
CA LEU A 195 -0.05 10.13 5.10
C LEU A 195 -0.53 10.49 3.70
N VAL A 196 -1.83 10.68 3.52
CA VAL A 196 -2.43 11.01 2.23
C VAL A 196 -3.20 12.32 2.34
N ALA A 197 -2.92 13.26 1.44
CA ALA A 197 -3.63 14.54 1.40
C ALA A 197 -5.10 14.36 0.99
N VAL A 198 -6.03 14.93 1.76
CA VAL A 198 -7.47 14.94 1.49
C VAL A 198 -8.02 16.35 1.74
N GLY A 199 -7.89 17.22 0.73
CA GLY A 199 -8.20 18.65 0.87
C GLY A 199 -7.32 19.29 1.95
N ASP A 200 -7.95 19.91 2.94
CA ASP A 200 -7.26 20.52 4.10
C ASP A 200 -6.99 19.54 5.25
N LYS A 201 -7.25 18.26 5.05
CA LYS A 201 -7.03 17.18 6.02
C LYS A 201 -6.03 16.18 5.48
N THR A 202 -5.59 15.28 6.35
CA THR A 202 -4.67 14.20 6.01
C THR A 202 -5.20 12.89 6.55
N ASP A 203 -5.35 11.90 5.69
CA ASP A 203 -5.56 10.53 6.14
C ASP A 203 -4.23 9.93 6.58
N VAL A 204 -4.25 9.17 7.67
CA VAL A 204 -3.08 8.48 8.21
C VAL A 204 -3.43 7.00 8.29
N ALA A 205 -2.66 6.16 7.61
CA ALA A 205 -2.76 4.71 7.68
C ALA A 205 -1.48 4.15 8.30
N LEU A 206 -1.61 3.48 9.45
CA LEU A 206 -0.52 2.83 10.15
C LEU A 206 -0.60 1.32 9.95
N TYR A 207 0.55 0.72 9.65
CA TYR A 207 0.76 -0.72 9.68
C TYR A 207 2.05 -1.02 10.42
N ALA A 208 1.95 -1.71 11.56
CA ALA A 208 3.12 -2.10 12.34
C ALA A 208 3.05 -3.59 12.70
N THR A 209 4.21 -4.16 13.04
CA THR A 209 4.31 -5.53 13.51
C THR A 209 3.40 -5.72 14.74
N ALA A 210 3.03 -6.97 15.01
CA ALA A 210 2.07 -7.31 16.05
C ALA A 210 2.58 -6.89 17.44
N GLY A 211 2.27 -5.65 17.80
CA GLY A 211 2.44 -5.04 19.11
C GLY A 211 1.18 -4.23 19.37
N VAL A 212 0.62 -4.38 20.57
CA VAL A 212 -0.53 -3.58 20.99
C VAL A 212 -0.03 -2.19 21.39
N SER A 213 -0.11 -1.27 20.44
CA SER A 213 0.10 0.14 20.73
C SER A 213 -1.22 0.84 20.95
N GLU A 214 -1.29 1.51 22.09
CA GLU A 214 -2.39 2.41 22.44
C GLU A 214 -1.83 3.82 22.49
N LEU A 215 -2.68 4.83 22.29
CA LEU A 215 -2.31 6.25 22.31
C LEU A 215 -1.32 6.60 21.19
N ASN A 216 -1.68 6.29 19.94
CA ASN A 216 -0.85 6.65 18.79
C ASN A 216 -1.01 8.16 18.52
N HIS A 217 0.08 8.85 18.16
CA HIS A 217 0.04 10.30 17.96
C HIS A 217 0.98 10.77 16.87
N ILE A 218 0.63 11.91 16.27
CA ILE A 218 1.60 12.82 15.67
C ILE A 218 2.01 13.82 16.75
N HIS A 219 3.31 13.90 17.02
CA HIS A 219 3.92 14.88 17.91
C HIS A 219 4.59 15.98 17.10
N THR A 220 4.63 17.20 17.65
CA THR A 220 5.60 18.21 17.21
C THR A 220 7.04 17.73 17.50
N GLY A 221 8.03 18.29 16.82
CA GLY A 221 9.43 17.92 16.96
C GLY A 221 9.80 16.68 16.14
N THR A 222 10.85 15.97 16.58
CA THR A 222 11.42 14.80 15.89
C THR A 222 11.42 13.57 16.80
N CYS A 223 11.78 12.41 16.25
CA CYS A 223 12.04 11.20 17.02
C CYS A 223 13.17 11.38 18.03
N ALA A 224 14.12 12.29 17.78
CA ALA A 224 15.17 12.62 18.74
C ALA A 224 14.69 13.59 19.82
N VAL A 225 13.89 14.60 19.45
CA VAL A 225 13.40 15.66 20.35
C VAL A 225 11.90 15.83 20.17
N VAL A 226 11.14 15.19 21.04
CA VAL A 226 9.68 15.15 20.94
C VAL A 226 9.08 16.36 21.63
N GLY A 227 8.17 17.03 20.94
CA GLY A 227 7.30 18.04 21.51
C GLY A 227 5.95 17.47 21.97
N GLY A 228 4.99 18.37 22.17
CA GLY A 228 3.63 18.00 22.57
C GLY A 228 2.88 17.20 21.49
N VAL A 229 1.82 16.53 21.91
CA VAL A 229 0.87 15.86 21.01
C VAL A 229 0.21 16.90 20.12
N ALA A 230 0.35 16.74 18.80
CA ALA A 230 -0.28 17.59 17.81
C ALA A 230 -1.62 17.00 17.35
N HIS A 231 -1.63 15.70 17.02
CA HIS A 231 -2.83 15.01 16.51
C HIS A 231 -2.95 13.59 17.07
N PRO A 232 -4.11 13.23 17.66
CA PRO A 232 -4.36 11.86 18.08
C PRO A 232 -4.67 10.93 16.91
N ILE A 233 -4.17 9.71 17.01
CA ILE A 233 -4.44 8.60 16.10
C ILE A 233 -5.03 7.46 16.95
N PRO A 234 -6.10 6.76 16.49
CA PRO A 234 -6.70 5.68 17.24
C PRO A 234 -5.69 4.57 17.60
N ASN A 235 -6.00 3.84 18.67
CA ASN A 235 -5.24 2.66 19.08
C ASN A 235 -5.16 1.64 17.94
N MET A 236 -4.07 0.88 17.89
CA MET A 236 -3.96 -0.16 16.89
C MET A 236 -4.85 -1.35 17.23
N VAL A 237 -5.49 -1.90 16.20
CA VAL A 237 -6.24 -3.16 16.26
C VAL A 237 -5.58 -4.10 15.25
N ASN A 238 -5.09 -5.26 15.68
CA ASN A 238 -4.43 -6.24 14.81
C ASN A 238 -3.29 -5.67 13.94
N GLY A 239 -2.49 -4.76 14.50
CA GLY A 239 -1.35 -4.15 13.78
C GLY A 239 -1.71 -2.98 12.86
N ILE A 240 -2.99 -2.59 12.80
CA ILE A 240 -3.47 -1.52 11.93
C ILE A 240 -4.11 -0.38 12.73
N SER A 241 -3.94 0.86 12.26
CA SER A 241 -4.73 2.01 12.72
C SER A 241 -4.95 2.98 11.57
N VAL A 242 -6.15 3.55 11.49
CA VAL A 242 -6.52 4.52 10.46
C VAL A 242 -7.15 5.74 11.11
N ALA A 243 -6.77 6.93 10.63
CA ALA A 243 -7.31 8.20 11.11
C ALA A 243 -7.43 9.21 9.96
N THR A 244 -8.27 10.21 10.15
CA THR A 244 -8.20 11.47 9.40
C THR A 244 -7.85 12.58 10.38
N VAL A 245 -6.67 13.17 10.24
CA VAL A 245 -6.22 14.27 11.09
C VAL A 245 -6.61 15.60 10.46
N ASN A 246 -6.98 16.58 11.30
CA ASN A 246 -7.37 17.91 10.86
C ASN A 246 -6.14 18.81 10.64
N ALA A 247 -5.28 18.40 9.71
CA ALA A 247 -4.11 19.15 9.26
C ALA A 247 -3.85 18.83 7.79
N LYS A 248 -3.42 19.84 7.03
CA LYS A 248 -2.99 19.66 5.64
C LYS A 248 -1.65 18.93 5.61
N LEU A 249 -1.45 18.03 4.65
CA LEU A 249 -0.21 17.28 4.50
C LEU A 249 0.99 18.22 4.38
N ASP A 250 0.90 19.27 3.54
CA ASP A 250 1.95 20.28 3.41
C ASP A 250 2.34 20.94 4.75
N SER A 251 1.40 21.11 5.68
CA SER A 251 1.69 21.66 7.01
C SER A 251 2.43 20.67 7.89
N LEU A 252 2.08 19.38 7.80
CA LEU A 252 2.79 18.30 8.48
C LEU A 252 4.19 18.08 7.90
N GLU A 253 4.38 18.37 6.62
CA GLU A 253 5.68 18.29 5.96
C GLU A 253 6.53 19.56 6.10
N THR A 254 6.00 20.65 6.64
CA THR A 254 6.79 21.89 6.88
C THR A 254 7.07 22.12 8.35
N GLY A 255 6.23 21.61 9.25
CA GLY A 255 6.57 21.50 10.65
C GLY A 255 7.48 20.30 10.92
N ALA A 256 8.36 20.41 11.91
CA ALA A 256 9.00 19.24 12.46
C ALA A 256 7.92 18.43 13.19
N PHE A 257 7.57 17.26 12.66
CA PHE A 257 6.64 16.34 13.28
C PHE A 257 7.19 14.91 13.27
N ALA A 258 6.77 14.12 14.25
CA ALA A 258 7.10 12.69 14.33
C ALA A 258 5.86 11.88 14.68
N ILE A 259 5.71 10.73 14.03
CA ILE A 259 4.68 9.74 14.35
C ILE A 259 5.22 8.81 15.42
N ARG A 260 4.49 8.65 16.51
CA ARG A 260 4.86 7.78 17.63
C ARG A 260 3.77 6.80 17.97
N LEU A 261 4.20 5.58 18.23
CA LEU A 261 3.41 4.56 18.88
C LEU A 261 3.90 4.37 20.31
N HIS A 262 2.96 4.13 21.21
CA HIS A 262 3.23 3.96 22.63
C HIS A 262 2.85 2.56 23.09
N LYS A 263 3.46 2.13 24.18
CA LYS A 263 3.16 0.85 24.79
C LYS A 263 1.74 0.89 25.37
N LYS A 264 0.97 -0.17 25.14
CA LYS A 264 -0.34 -0.36 25.78
C LYS A 264 -0.25 -0.17 27.30
N GLY A 265 -1.10 0.71 27.84
CA GLY A 265 -1.16 1.03 29.27
C GLY A 265 -0.01 1.90 29.80
N ASP A 266 0.93 2.35 28.97
CA ASP A 266 2.05 3.19 29.38
C ASP A 266 2.39 4.23 28.31
N ALA A 267 1.85 5.43 28.46
CA ALA A 267 2.06 6.55 27.55
C ALA A 267 3.50 7.09 27.58
N ALA A 268 4.29 6.82 28.64
CA ALA A 268 5.66 7.29 28.75
C ALA A 268 6.65 6.41 27.96
N THR A 269 6.27 5.15 27.71
CA THR A 269 7.10 4.21 26.95
C THR A 269 6.70 4.18 25.49
N TYR A 270 7.63 4.58 24.61
CA TYR A 270 7.44 4.54 23.16
C TYR A 270 7.88 3.19 22.59
N THR A 271 7.11 2.66 21.65
CA THR A 271 7.42 1.39 20.98
C THR A 271 8.12 1.63 19.65
N SER A 272 7.70 2.63 18.88
CA SER A 272 8.33 2.98 17.61
C SER A 272 8.12 4.45 17.26
N CYS A 273 8.98 4.96 16.37
CA CYS A 273 8.90 6.34 15.90
C CYS A 273 9.37 6.49 14.45
N GLY A 274 8.73 7.39 13.70
CA GLY A 274 9.22 7.85 12.41
C GLY A 274 9.05 9.36 12.27
N ASP A 275 10.12 10.04 11.86
CA ASP A 275 10.09 11.46 11.53
C ASP A 275 9.26 11.66 10.25
N ILE A 276 8.32 12.60 10.28
CA ILE A 276 7.70 13.09 9.05
C ILE A 276 8.78 13.93 8.37
N PRO A 277 9.36 13.48 7.24
CA PRO A 277 10.41 14.24 6.60
C PRO A 277 9.85 15.59 6.20
N ALA A 278 10.65 16.64 6.41
CA ALA A 278 10.31 17.91 5.84
C ALA A 278 10.18 17.69 4.33
N LYS A 279 9.05 18.10 3.74
CA LYS A 279 8.94 18.20 2.29
C LYS A 279 10.12 19.05 1.91
N SER A 280 10.99 18.50 1.06
CA SER A 280 12.08 19.28 0.50
C SER A 280 11.41 20.39 -0.28
N THR A 281 11.20 21.52 0.39
CA THR A 281 10.92 22.76 -0.27
C THR A 281 12.23 23.00 -1.02
N VAL A 282 12.25 22.58 -2.28
CA VAL A 282 12.88 23.43 -3.29
C VAL A 282 12.15 24.75 -3.16
N SER A 283 12.61 25.56 -2.19
CA SER A 283 12.52 26.99 -2.26
C SER A 283 12.95 27.29 -3.69
N SER A 284 12.08 27.94 -4.46
CA SER A 284 12.39 28.43 -5.80
C SER A 284 13.40 29.59 -5.70
N GLY A 285 14.51 29.33 -5.00
CA GLY A 285 15.59 30.21 -4.63
C GLY A 285 16.93 29.47 -4.53
N THR A 286 17.03 28.23 -5.03
CA THR A 286 18.33 27.68 -5.46
C THR A 286 18.64 28.30 -6.81
N THR A 287 19.79 28.97 -6.93
CA THR A 287 20.33 29.42 -8.23
C THR A 287 20.12 28.33 -9.27
N PRO A 288 19.44 28.59 -10.41
CA PRO A 288 19.10 27.56 -11.36
C PRO A 288 20.37 26.89 -11.86
N THR A 289 20.58 25.63 -11.47
CA THR A 289 21.61 24.79 -12.08
C THR A 289 21.23 24.65 -13.54
N THR A 290 22.00 25.30 -14.41
CA THR A 290 21.81 25.25 -15.85
C THR A 290 22.80 24.26 -16.44
N PHE A 291 22.30 23.17 -17.01
CA PHE A 291 23.11 22.18 -17.71
C PHE A 291 23.18 22.57 -19.19
N GLN A 292 24.37 22.89 -19.67
CA GLN A 292 24.58 23.33 -21.05
C GLN A 292 24.80 22.14 -21.98
N VAL A 293 24.06 22.12 -23.07
CA VAL A 293 24.19 21.16 -24.18
C VAL A 293 24.57 21.95 -25.43
N THR A 294 25.62 21.51 -26.11
CA THR A 294 26.01 22.12 -27.39
C THR A 294 25.59 21.20 -28.52
N ILE A 295 24.83 21.72 -29.47
CA ILE A 295 24.56 21.05 -30.75
C ILE A 295 25.70 21.45 -31.68
N ASN A 296 26.52 20.47 -32.06
CA ASN A 296 27.63 20.65 -32.99
C ASN A 296 27.85 19.36 -33.77
N ASN A 297 28.29 19.49 -35.02
CA ASN A 297 28.47 18.39 -35.96
C ASN A 297 27.21 17.52 -36.11
N LEU A 298 26.01 18.13 -36.21
CA LEU A 298 24.74 17.42 -36.37
C LEU A 298 24.53 16.32 -35.31
N THR A 299 24.89 16.58 -34.05
CA THR A 299 24.84 15.56 -32.99
C THR A 299 24.01 16.02 -31.79
N PHE A 300 23.11 15.15 -31.33
CA PHE A 300 22.34 15.30 -30.08
C PHE A 300 22.88 14.32 -29.02
N PHE A 301 22.87 14.74 -27.76
CA PHE A 301 23.42 13.96 -26.64
C PHE A 301 22.34 13.55 -25.66
N ASN A 302 22.43 12.33 -25.14
CA ASN A 302 21.66 11.97 -23.96
C ASN A 302 22.21 12.73 -22.75
N VAL A 303 21.32 13.26 -21.93
CA VAL A 303 21.67 14.10 -20.78
C VAL A 303 21.03 13.51 -19.54
N THR A 304 21.78 13.41 -18.44
CA THR A 304 21.22 13.03 -17.14
C THR A 304 21.38 14.20 -16.18
N VAL A 305 20.28 14.67 -15.60
CA VAL A 305 20.25 15.82 -14.69
C VAL A 305 19.38 15.57 -13.48
N PRO A 306 19.67 16.18 -12.32
CA PRO A 306 18.76 16.17 -11.20
C PRO A 306 17.45 16.92 -11.52
N VAL A 307 16.35 16.52 -10.88
CA VAL A 307 15.08 17.24 -10.94
C VAL A 307 15.25 18.69 -10.46
N GLY A 308 14.63 19.62 -11.19
CA GLY A 308 14.80 21.06 -11.00
C GLY A 308 15.91 21.70 -11.85
N THR A 309 16.62 20.93 -12.69
CA THR A 309 17.65 21.46 -13.58
C THR A 309 17.04 22.13 -14.83
N THR A 310 17.58 23.29 -15.22
CA THR A 310 17.31 23.87 -16.55
C THR A 310 18.34 23.34 -17.54
N VAL A 311 17.90 22.65 -18.59
CA VAL A 311 18.80 22.27 -19.68
C VAL A 311 18.75 23.34 -20.76
N ALA A 312 19.93 23.82 -21.17
CA ALA A 312 20.09 24.87 -22.17
C ALA A 312 20.85 24.32 -23.38
N TRP A 313 20.19 24.28 -24.55
CA TRP A 313 20.79 23.83 -25.80
C TRP A 313 21.23 25.02 -26.63
N THR A 314 22.51 25.06 -27.00
CA THR A 314 23.05 26.08 -27.89
C THR A 314 23.43 25.46 -29.23
N ASN A 315 22.92 26.02 -30.32
CA ASN A 315 23.32 25.61 -31.66
C ASN A 315 24.66 26.24 -32.04
N LYS A 316 25.69 25.43 -32.31
CA LYS A 316 26.97 25.90 -32.87
C LYS A 316 27.19 25.50 -34.33
N ASP A 317 26.34 24.65 -34.88
CA ASP A 317 26.34 24.35 -36.31
C ASP A 317 25.93 25.58 -37.12
N SER A 318 26.38 25.64 -38.37
CA SER A 318 25.93 26.66 -39.33
C SER A 318 24.52 26.41 -39.86
N VAL A 319 23.98 25.19 -39.67
CA VAL A 319 22.60 24.83 -40.03
C VAL A 319 21.66 25.03 -38.84
N SER A 320 20.40 25.33 -39.13
CA SER A 320 19.38 25.51 -38.08
C SER A 320 18.90 24.17 -37.52
N HIS A 321 18.57 24.14 -36.23
CA HIS A 321 18.05 22.96 -35.54
C HIS A 321 16.81 23.30 -34.72
N THR A 322 16.03 22.29 -34.32
CA THR A 322 15.02 22.43 -33.27
C THR A 322 15.34 21.47 -32.13
N VAL A 323 14.95 21.83 -30.91
CA VAL A 323 14.94 20.96 -29.73
C VAL A 323 13.50 20.76 -29.34
N THR A 324 12.96 19.60 -29.71
CA THR A 324 11.52 19.34 -29.68
C THR A 324 11.25 18.04 -28.93
N SER A 325 10.29 18.03 -28.00
CA SER A 325 9.84 16.79 -27.37
C SER A 325 9.27 15.81 -28.39
N GLY A 326 9.72 14.56 -28.33
CA GLY A 326 9.27 13.50 -29.23
C GLY A 326 10.42 12.72 -29.84
N THR A 327 10.09 11.90 -30.82
CA THR A 327 11.03 11.07 -31.59
C THR A 327 10.78 11.23 -33.08
N ASP A 328 11.76 10.83 -33.89
CA ASP A 328 11.62 10.71 -35.35
C ASP A 328 11.18 12.01 -36.05
N GLY A 329 11.67 13.16 -35.55
CA GLY A 329 11.36 14.48 -36.10
C GLY A 329 9.94 14.97 -35.86
N LYS A 330 9.15 14.32 -35.00
CA LYS A 330 7.74 14.67 -34.77
C LYS A 330 7.53 15.38 -33.44
N PHE A 331 6.78 16.48 -33.49
CA PHE A 331 6.20 17.11 -32.32
C PHE A 331 4.78 16.60 -32.11
N GLU A 332 4.49 16.00 -30.97
CA GLU A 332 3.15 15.45 -30.67
C GLU A 332 2.16 16.51 -30.12
N GLY A 333 2.52 17.80 -30.18
CA GLY A 333 1.70 18.89 -29.64
C GLY A 333 1.72 18.99 -28.11
N LYS A 334 2.55 18.19 -27.44
CA LYS A 334 2.72 18.15 -25.99
C LYS A 334 4.21 18.19 -25.64
N GLY A 335 4.57 18.87 -24.55
CA GLY A 335 5.96 19.07 -24.14
C GLY A 335 6.52 20.41 -24.64
N TRP A 336 7.81 20.45 -24.96
CA TRP A 336 8.50 21.65 -25.40
C TRP A 336 8.84 21.60 -26.89
N ASN A 337 8.98 22.78 -27.49
CA ASN A 337 9.46 22.96 -28.84
C ASN A 337 10.19 24.30 -28.92
N SER A 338 11.48 24.27 -29.25
CA SER A 338 12.28 25.49 -29.35
C SER A 338 11.92 26.39 -30.53
N SER A 339 11.15 25.87 -31.50
CA SER A 339 11.16 26.40 -32.87
C SER A 339 12.58 26.41 -33.47
N ASP A 340 12.80 27.15 -34.54
CA ASP A 340 14.12 27.21 -35.20
C ASP A 340 15.17 27.89 -34.31
N LEU A 341 16.27 27.19 -34.07
CA LEU A 341 17.49 27.69 -33.45
C LEU A 341 18.56 27.88 -34.51
N SER A 342 18.80 29.15 -34.86
CA SER A 342 19.91 29.56 -35.73
C SER A 342 21.26 29.42 -35.02
N GLN A 343 22.36 29.50 -35.77
CA GLN A 343 23.71 29.43 -35.21
C GLN A 343 23.89 30.46 -34.07
N GLY A 344 24.42 30.01 -32.94
CA GLY A 344 24.67 30.78 -31.73
C GLY A 344 23.46 30.96 -30.82
N GLN A 345 22.25 30.55 -31.24
CA GLN A 345 21.06 30.69 -30.41
C GLN A 345 20.95 29.58 -29.36
N THR A 346 20.32 29.93 -28.25
CA THR A 346 20.11 29.04 -27.10
C THR A 346 18.62 28.91 -26.79
N PHE A 347 18.16 27.67 -26.61
CA PHE A 347 16.86 27.35 -26.02
C PHE A 347 17.06 26.77 -24.63
N SER A 348 16.12 26.99 -23.71
CA SER A 348 16.20 26.43 -22.35
C SER A 348 14.86 25.85 -21.90
N HIS A 349 14.91 24.72 -21.20
CA HIS A 349 13.74 24.07 -20.62
C HIS A 349 14.03 23.60 -19.18
N LEU A 350 13.13 23.95 -18.25
CA LEU A 350 13.19 23.52 -16.86
C LEU A 350 12.50 22.17 -16.69
N PHE A 351 13.23 21.18 -16.18
CA PHE A 351 12.67 19.87 -15.88
C PHE A 351 12.27 19.77 -14.41
N THR A 352 10.96 19.72 -14.14
CA THR A 352 10.40 19.67 -12.78
C THR A 352 9.90 18.29 -12.35
N GLN A 353 9.95 17.30 -13.24
CA GLN A 353 9.50 15.94 -12.99
C GLN A 353 10.61 14.95 -13.35
N THR A 354 10.80 13.93 -12.53
CA THR A 354 11.71 12.81 -12.83
C THR A 354 11.16 11.96 -13.97
N GLY A 355 12.06 11.28 -14.67
CA GLY A 355 11.71 10.42 -15.81
C GLY A 355 12.64 10.60 -17.01
N THR A 356 12.39 9.85 -18.08
CA THR A 356 13.14 9.95 -19.33
C THR A 356 12.28 10.62 -20.40
N PHE A 357 12.75 11.77 -20.88
CA PHE A 357 12.04 12.60 -21.84
C PHE A 357 12.77 12.56 -23.19
N PRO A 358 12.19 11.92 -24.22
CA PRO A 358 12.79 11.91 -25.56
C PRO A 358 12.68 13.28 -26.23
N TYR A 359 13.71 13.63 -27.01
CA TYR A 359 13.71 14.83 -27.84
C TYR A 359 14.38 14.58 -29.19
N THR A 360 13.93 15.36 -30.18
CA THR A 360 14.28 15.21 -31.58
C THR A 360 14.44 16.57 -32.25
N CYS A 361 15.07 16.59 -33.43
CA CYS A 361 15.11 17.74 -34.31
C CYS A 361 14.09 17.55 -35.45
N GLN A 362 13.17 18.50 -35.61
CA GLN A 362 12.14 18.44 -36.66
C GLN A 362 12.70 18.67 -38.06
N ILE A 363 13.82 19.40 -38.16
CA ILE A 363 14.52 19.67 -39.43
C ILE A 363 15.39 18.47 -39.83
N HIS A 364 15.94 17.76 -38.85
CA HIS A 364 16.84 16.62 -39.04
C HIS A 364 16.31 15.40 -38.26
N PRO A 365 15.34 14.64 -38.79
CA PRO A 365 14.59 13.60 -38.05
C PRO A 365 15.44 12.45 -37.48
N THR A 366 16.67 12.29 -37.97
CA THR A 366 17.62 11.28 -37.46
C THR A 366 18.28 11.70 -36.14
N LEU A 367 18.19 12.97 -35.75
CA LEU A 367 18.75 13.46 -34.49
C LEU A 367 17.76 13.22 -33.36
N ASN A 368 18.04 12.20 -32.55
CA ASN A 368 17.20 11.77 -31.44
C ASN A 368 18.07 11.52 -30.20
N ALA A 369 17.60 11.98 -29.05
CA ALA A 369 18.26 11.77 -27.77
C ALA A 369 17.24 11.87 -26.63
N THR A 370 17.71 11.71 -25.39
CA THR A 370 16.87 11.76 -24.19
C THR A 370 17.44 12.70 -23.14
N VAL A 371 16.56 13.32 -22.36
CA VAL A 371 16.90 13.91 -21.06
C VAL A 371 16.37 12.98 -19.98
N THR A 372 17.26 12.38 -19.20
CA THR A 372 16.92 11.58 -18.02
C THR A 372 17.01 12.45 -16.79
N VAL A 373 15.89 12.62 -16.11
CA VAL A 373 15.79 13.45 -14.91
C VAL A 373 15.71 12.51 -13.71
N THR A 374 16.76 12.52 -12.89
CA THR A 374 16.84 11.72 -11.67
C THR A 374 16.41 12.55 -10.47
N ASP A 375 16.03 11.90 -9.37
CA ASP A 375 15.89 12.61 -8.10
C ASP A 375 17.20 13.33 -7.76
N SER A 376 17.09 14.47 -7.08
CA SER A 376 18.23 15.19 -6.50
C SER A 376 18.75 14.43 -5.28
N GLY A 377 19.16 13.18 -5.51
CA GLY A 377 19.86 12.36 -4.55
C GLY A 377 21.30 12.82 -4.49
N THR A 378 21.71 13.31 -3.32
CA THR A 378 23.09 13.27 -2.84
C THR A 378 23.78 12.05 -3.42
N SER A 379 24.77 12.26 -4.31
CA SER A 379 25.66 11.21 -4.74
C SER A 379 26.34 10.64 -3.50
N SER A 380 25.85 9.51 -3.00
CA SER A 380 26.67 8.62 -2.19
C SER A 380 27.53 7.85 -3.18
N ALA A 381 28.69 8.42 -3.48
CA ALA A 381 29.76 7.72 -4.17
C ALA A 381 30.22 6.57 -3.26
N SER A 382 29.81 5.34 -3.58
CA SER A 382 30.48 4.15 -3.05
C SER A 382 31.82 4.03 -3.78
N ALA A 383 32.88 4.58 -3.16
CA ALA A 383 34.24 4.24 -3.51
C ALA A 383 34.49 2.78 -3.11
N SER A 384 34.36 1.87 -4.08
CA SER A 384 34.87 0.51 -3.94
C SER A 384 36.39 0.56 -4.00
N SER A 385 37.04 0.41 -2.84
CA SER A 385 38.49 0.16 -2.76
C SER A 385 38.76 -1.30 -3.16
N SER A 386 39.24 -1.52 -4.37
CA SER A 386 39.86 -2.79 -4.76
C SER A 386 41.31 -2.81 -4.27
N SER A 387 41.56 -3.62 -3.23
CA SER A 387 42.90 -4.02 -2.80
C SER A 387 43.42 -5.10 -3.75
N SER A 388 44.41 -4.77 -4.57
CA SER A 388 45.23 -5.75 -5.31
C SER A 388 46.46 -6.12 -4.48
N SER A 389 46.52 -7.36 -4.00
CA SER A 389 47.73 -7.96 -3.44
C SER A 389 48.64 -8.44 -4.57
N GLU A 390 49.80 -7.82 -4.66
CA GLU A 390 50.93 -8.20 -5.51
C GLU A 390 51.69 -9.35 -4.82
N THR A 391 51.79 -10.51 -5.47
CA THR A 391 52.64 -11.62 -5.00
C THR A 391 53.86 -11.71 -5.91
N TYR A 392 55.02 -11.48 -5.32
CA TYR A 392 56.35 -11.62 -5.87
C TYR A 392 56.68 -13.11 -6.05
N TYR A 393 57.13 -13.52 -7.24
CA TYR A 393 58.17 -14.55 -7.45
C TYR A 393 58.83 -14.37 -8.82
#